data_AF-A0A953IPQ6-F1
#
_entry.id   AF-A0A953IPQ6-F1
#
_cell.length_a   1.000
_cell.length_b   1.000
_cell.length_c   1.000
_cell.angle_alpha   90.00
_cell.angle_beta   90.00
_cell.angle_gamma   90.00
#
_symmetry.space_group_name_H-M   'P 1'
#
loop_
_entity.id
_entity.type
_entity.pdbx_description
1 polymer ?
#
loop_
_entity_poly.entity_id
_entity_poly.type
_entity_poly.pdbx_seq_one_letter_code
_entity_poly.pdbx_strand_id
1 'polypeptide(L)'
;MPNLAARPREARTAKVYEVACSSPERAGSRMTLHVAGAFSSFNPKLSVTGVRPEAAIDVPVRTLDSLLDEAQAPKPIDLLSVDVEGHELDVLRGFDFKRWQPRLILLEDHVTSLDKHNFLQRAGYRLIRRTGLNGWYAPRAAAPSLDWQGRWQIFRKYYLALPFRILREFKRRMRDRIRLGG
;
A
#
# COMPACT_ATOMS: atom_id res chain seq x y z
N MET A 1 4.31 7.30 24.58
CA MET A 1 4.00 6.89 23.20
C MET A 1 5.04 7.52 22.28
N PRO A 2 5.80 6.79 21.46
CA PRO A 2 6.62 7.45 20.46
C PRO A 2 5.67 8.15 19.50
N ASN A 3 5.71 9.48 19.48
CA ASN A 3 4.88 10.36 18.67
C ASN A 3 5.40 10.31 17.22
N LEU A 4 5.22 9.17 16.54
CA LEU A 4 5.73 8.94 15.19
C LEU A 4 5.15 9.98 14.20
N ALA A 5 3.99 10.56 14.50
CA ALA A 5 3.42 11.63 13.71
C ALA A 5 3.75 13.06 14.20
N ALA A 6 4.54 13.24 15.27
CA ALA A 6 4.92 14.59 15.76
C ALA A 6 5.61 15.38 14.66
N ARG A 7 6.65 14.78 14.07
CA ARG A 7 7.47 15.44 13.05
C ARG A 7 6.65 15.79 11.81
N PRO A 8 5.81 14.89 11.25
CA PRO A 8 4.86 15.27 10.21
C PRO A 8 3.92 16.41 10.59
N ARG A 9 3.38 16.44 11.82
CA ARG A 9 2.46 17.51 12.28
C ARG A 9 3.16 18.86 12.40
N GLU A 10 4.40 18.87 12.88
CA GLU A 10 5.20 20.10 13.02
C GLU A 10 5.68 20.62 11.66
N ALA A 11 6.01 19.72 10.73
CA ALA A 11 6.64 20.07 9.46
C ALA A 11 5.65 20.27 8.30
N ARG A 12 4.37 19.94 8.46
CA ARG A 12 3.39 19.95 7.36
C ARG A 12 2.11 20.67 7.73
N THR A 13 1.53 21.33 6.73
CA THR A 13 0.19 21.93 6.81
C THR A 13 -0.94 20.92 6.56
N ALA A 14 -0.60 19.69 6.15
CA ALA A 14 -1.56 18.63 5.90
C ALA A 14 -2.17 18.10 7.21
N LYS A 15 -3.42 17.63 7.14
CA LYS A 15 -4.06 16.90 8.26
C LYS A 15 -3.35 15.56 8.47
N VAL A 16 -2.96 15.26 9.70
CA VAL A 16 -2.20 14.04 10.06
C VAL A 16 -2.95 13.22 11.11
N TYR A 17 -3.20 11.95 10.81
CA TYR A 17 -3.91 11.00 11.66
C TYR A 17 -2.98 9.87 12.12
N GLU A 18 -2.93 9.60 13.42
CA GLU A 18 -2.14 8.52 14.02
C GLU A 18 -2.98 7.24 14.15
N VAL A 19 -3.24 6.60 13.01
CA VAL A 19 -4.10 5.42 12.93
C VAL A 19 -3.54 4.41 11.93
N ALA A 20 -3.92 3.14 12.07
CA ALA A 20 -3.78 2.15 11.01
C ALA A 20 -4.94 2.28 10.02
N CYS A 21 -4.64 2.44 8.74
CA CYS A 21 -5.67 2.38 7.70
C CYS A 21 -5.85 0.92 7.25
N SER A 22 -7.09 0.40 7.26
CA SER A 22 -7.37 -1.00 6.89
C SER A 22 -8.81 -1.18 6.38
N SER A 23 -9.22 -2.45 6.26
CA SER A 23 -10.52 -2.83 5.74
C SER A 23 -11.67 -2.50 6.70
N PRO A 24 -12.92 -2.40 6.21
CA PRO A 24 -14.09 -2.08 7.03
C PRO A 24 -14.32 -3.08 8.17
N GLU A 25 -14.00 -4.37 7.95
CA GLU A 25 -14.20 -5.43 8.95
C GLU A 25 -13.30 -5.26 10.17
N ARG A 26 -12.17 -4.55 10.02
CA ARG A 26 -11.23 -4.25 11.11
C ARG A 26 -11.45 -2.86 11.69
N ALA A 27 -12.33 -2.05 11.12
CA ALA A 27 -12.56 -0.69 11.60
C ALA A 27 -13.08 -0.69 13.04
N GLY A 28 -12.54 0.20 13.89
CA GLY A 28 -12.87 0.25 15.31
C GLY A 28 -12.09 -0.74 16.20
N SER A 29 -11.33 -1.65 15.60
CA SER A 29 -10.38 -2.50 16.34
C SER A 29 -9.04 -1.79 16.58
N ARG A 30 -8.10 -2.50 17.21
CA ARG A 30 -6.71 -2.07 17.37
C ARG A 30 -5.78 -3.06 16.67
N MET A 31 -4.68 -2.55 16.12
CA MET A 31 -3.63 -3.37 15.52
C MET A 31 -2.28 -3.00 16.12
N THR A 32 -1.44 -4.02 16.33
CA THR A 32 -0.09 -3.83 16.83
C THR A 32 0.85 -3.51 15.68
N LEU A 33 1.45 -2.32 15.72
CA LEU A 33 2.50 -1.89 14.81
C LEU A 33 3.86 -2.15 15.46
N HIS A 34 4.69 -2.95 14.81
CA HIS A 34 6.05 -3.23 15.21
C HIS A 34 7.00 -2.21 14.59
N VAL A 35 7.85 -1.57 15.40
CA VAL A 35 8.73 -0.47 15.00
C VAL A 35 10.19 -0.89 15.19
N ALA A 36 11.03 -0.60 14.21
CA ALA A 36 12.48 -0.75 14.30
C ALA A 36 13.19 0.36 13.52
N GLY A 37 13.76 1.33 14.24
CA GLY A 37 14.36 2.52 13.64
C GLY A 37 13.43 3.22 12.65
N ALA A 38 13.83 3.27 11.38
CA ALA A 38 13.07 3.91 10.29
C ALA A 38 11.96 3.02 9.68
N PHE A 39 11.83 1.76 10.11
CA PHE A 39 10.88 0.80 9.56
C PHE A 39 9.75 0.52 10.54
N SER A 40 8.55 0.31 10.00
CA SER A 40 7.43 -0.19 10.79
C SER A 40 6.55 -1.13 9.97
N SER A 41 5.95 -2.12 10.61
CA SER A 41 5.06 -3.09 9.94
C SER A 41 4.10 -3.71 10.95
N PHE A 42 2.93 -4.15 10.48
CA PHE A 42 2.02 -4.96 11.28
C PHE A 42 2.44 -6.43 11.37
N ASN A 43 3.49 -6.83 10.65
CA ASN A 43 4.07 -8.16 10.78
C ASN A 43 5.18 -8.15 11.86
N PRO A 44 5.09 -8.99 12.91
CA PRO A 44 6.14 -9.10 13.94
C PRO A 44 7.49 -9.55 13.36
N LYS A 45 7.46 -10.27 12.24
CA LYS A 45 8.64 -10.55 11.42
C LYS A 45 8.72 -9.44 10.37
N LEU A 46 9.36 -8.32 10.72
CA LEU A 46 9.62 -7.21 9.81
C LEU A 46 10.12 -7.75 8.46
N SER A 47 9.64 -7.19 7.36
CA SER A 47 9.96 -7.62 5.99
C SER A 47 11.43 -7.39 5.59
N VAL A 48 12.21 -6.75 6.48
CA VAL A 48 13.63 -6.40 6.32
C VAL A 48 14.51 -7.41 7.05
N THR A 49 15.29 -8.18 6.28
CA THR A 49 16.21 -9.19 6.82
C THR A 49 17.21 -8.59 7.81
N GLY A 50 17.24 -9.12 9.04
CA GLY A 50 18.19 -8.73 10.08
C GLY A 50 17.71 -7.63 11.03
N VAL A 51 16.54 -7.03 10.76
CA VAL A 51 15.94 -6.02 11.63
C VAL A 51 14.98 -6.70 12.60
N ARG A 52 15.18 -6.48 13.91
CA ARG A 52 14.26 -6.94 14.96
C ARG A 52 13.43 -5.76 15.46
N PRO A 53 12.14 -5.96 15.77
CA PRO A 53 11.32 -4.90 16.34
C PRO A 53 11.89 -4.46 17.70
N GLU A 54 12.12 -3.16 17.82
CA GLU A 54 12.60 -2.50 19.04
C GLU A 54 11.42 -2.12 19.95
N ALA A 55 10.25 -1.89 19.34
CA ALA A 55 9.03 -1.57 20.04
C ALA A 55 7.80 -2.16 19.34
N ALA A 56 6.71 -2.29 20.10
CA ALA A 56 5.38 -2.60 19.60
C ALA A 56 4.40 -1.56 20.17
N ILE A 57 3.59 -0.96 19.29
CA ILE A 57 2.59 0.04 19.67
C ILE A 57 1.23 -0.37 19.14
N ASP A 58 0.20 -0.30 19.98
CA ASP A 58 -1.17 -0.52 19.52
C ASP A 58 -1.74 0.76 18.96
N VAL A 59 -2.19 0.70 17.70
CA VAL A 59 -2.81 1.83 17.00
C VAL A 59 -4.27 1.50 16.67
N PRO A 60 -5.18 2.48 16.76
CA PRO A 60 -6.57 2.28 16.36
C PRO A 60 -6.66 2.08 14.84
N VAL A 61 -7.62 1.27 14.41
CA VAL A 61 -7.87 0.98 12.99
C VAL A 61 -9.05 1.78 12.47
N ARG A 62 -8.86 2.43 11.33
CA ARG A 62 -9.87 3.22 10.61
C ARG A 62 -9.86 2.84 9.13
N THR A 63 -10.97 3.10 8.45
CA THR A 63 -11.02 3.03 6.97
C THR A 63 -10.57 4.35 6.38
N LEU A 64 -10.04 4.30 5.14
CA LEU A 64 -9.67 5.50 4.41
C LEU A 64 -10.86 6.46 4.23
N ASP A 65 -12.05 5.92 3.94
CA ASP A 65 -13.29 6.70 3.83
C ASP A 65 -13.59 7.49 5.11
N SER A 66 -13.49 6.84 6.28
CA SER A 66 -13.78 7.51 7.55
C SER A 66 -12.80 8.66 7.85
N LEU A 67 -11.54 8.53 7.39
CA LEU A 67 -10.53 9.56 7.56
C LEU A 67 -10.76 10.72 6.59
N LEU A 68 -11.13 10.43 5.35
CA LEU A 68 -11.43 11.45 4.36
C LEU A 68 -12.71 12.24 4.69
N ASP A 69 -13.71 11.58 5.29
CA ASP A 69 -14.91 12.24 5.80
C ASP A 69 -14.59 13.19 6.97
N GLU A 70 -13.83 12.72 7.96
CA GLU A 70 -13.35 13.54 9.08
C GLU A 70 -12.47 14.70 8.60
N ALA A 71 -11.67 14.46 7.56
CA ALA A 71 -10.86 15.48 6.92
C ALA A 71 -11.67 16.47 6.07
N GLN A 72 -12.96 16.22 5.83
CA GLN A 72 -13.79 16.98 4.88
C GLN A 72 -13.08 17.12 3.52
N ALA A 73 -12.48 16.01 3.04
CA ALA A 73 -11.66 16.04 1.84
C ALA A 73 -12.48 16.42 0.60
N PRO A 74 -11.93 17.24 -0.31
CA PRO A 74 -12.61 17.60 -1.54
C PRO A 74 -12.76 16.37 -2.47
N LYS A 75 -13.79 16.42 -3.31
CA LYS A 75 -14.10 15.41 -4.32
C LYS A 75 -14.23 16.09 -5.68
N PRO A 76 -13.69 15.53 -6.78
CA PRO A 76 -12.88 14.30 -6.83
C PRO A 76 -11.48 14.50 -6.24
N ILE A 77 -10.85 13.41 -5.79
CA ILE A 77 -9.45 13.42 -5.33
C ILE A 77 -8.52 13.52 -6.54
N ASP A 78 -7.61 14.48 -6.58
CA ASP A 78 -6.64 14.59 -7.68
C ASP A 78 -5.57 13.48 -7.64
N LEU A 79 -5.02 13.21 -6.45
CA LEU A 79 -4.00 12.19 -6.22
C LEU A 79 -4.26 11.42 -4.93
N LEU A 80 -4.31 10.10 -5.04
CA LEU A 80 -4.29 9.17 -3.91
C LEU A 80 -2.96 8.39 -3.92
N SER A 81 -2.17 8.51 -2.85
CA SER A 81 -0.95 7.71 -2.66
C SER A 81 -1.17 6.71 -1.53
N VAL A 82 -0.90 5.43 -1.80
CA VAL A 82 -1.08 4.33 -0.83
C VAL A 82 0.20 3.53 -0.73
N ASP A 83 0.81 3.58 0.44
CA ASP A 83 2.04 2.89 0.84
C ASP A 83 1.84 2.51 2.32
N VAL A 84 1.53 1.23 2.57
CA VAL A 84 1.15 0.73 3.90
C VAL A 84 1.83 -0.61 4.22
N GLU A 85 3.04 -0.81 3.69
CA GLU A 85 3.94 -1.93 4.02
C GLU A 85 3.26 -3.32 3.95
N GLY A 86 2.48 -3.56 2.89
CA GLY A 86 1.86 -4.85 2.58
C GLY A 86 0.36 -4.95 2.87
N HIS A 87 -0.25 -3.92 3.46
CA HIS A 87 -1.69 -3.87 3.76
C HIS A 87 -2.53 -3.12 2.70
N GLU A 88 -1.97 -2.89 1.52
CA GLU A 88 -2.59 -2.02 0.51
C GLU A 88 -3.97 -2.54 0.10
N LEU A 89 -4.11 -3.85 -0.08
CA LEU A 89 -5.39 -4.42 -0.52
C LEU A 89 -6.50 -4.22 0.52
N ASP A 90 -6.18 -4.25 1.81
CA ASP A 90 -7.16 -4.02 2.88
C ASP A 90 -7.59 -2.55 2.92
N VAL A 91 -6.65 -1.62 2.72
CA VAL A 91 -6.96 -0.20 2.55
C VAL A 91 -7.88 0.03 1.35
N LEU A 92 -7.56 -0.58 0.19
CA LEU A 92 -8.36 -0.43 -1.02
C LEU A 92 -9.77 -1.03 -0.86
N ARG A 93 -9.94 -2.11 -0.09
CA ARG A 93 -11.28 -2.66 0.23
C ARG A 93 -12.13 -1.71 1.07
N GLY A 94 -11.50 -0.89 1.91
CA GLY A 94 -12.17 0.11 2.75
C GLY A 94 -12.37 1.47 2.09
N PHE A 95 -12.22 1.56 0.77
CA PHE A 95 -12.25 2.82 0.02
C PHE A 95 -13.32 2.81 -1.08
N ASP A 96 -14.22 3.79 -1.06
CA ASP A 96 -15.25 3.95 -2.09
C ASP A 96 -14.74 4.77 -3.29
N PHE A 97 -14.24 4.06 -4.30
CA PHE A 97 -13.74 4.65 -5.54
C PHE A 97 -14.80 5.43 -6.32
N LYS A 98 -16.08 5.05 -6.23
CA LYS A 98 -17.16 5.77 -6.93
C LYS A 98 -17.47 7.09 -6.24
N ARG A 99 -17.35 7.14 -4.93
CA ARG A 99 -17.58 8.34 -4.12
C ARG A 99 -16.43 9.33 -4.24
N TRP A 100 -15.18 8.87 -4.06
CA TRP A 100 -14.02 9.75 -3.98
C TRP A 100 -13.36 10.03 -5.32
N GLN A 101 -13.57 9.17 -6.31
CA GLN A 101 -13.13 9.32 -7.71
C GLN A 101 -11.68 9.82 -7.87
N PRO A 102 -10.66 9.15 -7.30
CA PRO A 102 -9.28 9.52 -7.56
C PRO A 102 -8.96 9.65 -9.06
N ARG A 103 -8.37 10.76 -9.47
CA ARG A 103 -7.92 10.97 -10.87
C ARG A 103 -6.60 10.27 -11.14
N LEU A 104 -5.77 10.12 -10.12
CA LEU A 104 -4.52 9.39 -10.17
C LEU A 104 -4.32 8.62 -8.85
N ILE A 105 -3.92 7.36 -8.95
CA ILE A 105 -3.59 6.51 -7.81
C ILE A 105 -2.14 6.05 -7.95
N LEU A 106 -1.34 6.32 -6.94
CA LEU A 106 0.00 5.77 -6.75
C LEU A 106 -0.10 4.66 -5.71
N LEU A 107 0.14 3.41 -6.12
CA LEU A 107 0.04 2.25 -5.25
C LEU A 107 1.39 1.56 -5.14
N GLU A 108 1.86 1.32 -3.91
CA GLU A 108 3.03 0.48 -3.69
C GLU A 108 2.72 -1.00 -4.00
N ASP A 109 3.51 -1.59 -4.91
CA ASP A 109 3.37 -2.96 -5.36
C ASP A 109 4.72 -3.61 -5.71
N HIS A 110 5.13 -4.56 -4.86
CA HIS A 110 6.24 -5.48 -5.13
C HIS A 110 5.94 -6.47 -6.26
N VAL A 111 4.68 -6.57 -6.68
CA VAL A 111 4.19 -7.45 -7.75
C VAL A 111 4.57 -8.90 -7.46
N THR A 112 4.19 -9.36 -6.27
CA THR A 112 4.32 -10.75 -5.80
C THR A 112 3.01 -11.52 -6.00
N SER A 113 1.90 -10.81 -6.19
CA SER A 113 0.63 -11.31 -6.72
C SER A 113 0.00 -10.27 -7.65
N LEU A 114 -1.06 -10.66 -8.39
CA LEU A 114 -1.84 -9.74 -9.23
C LEU A 114 -3.06 -9.17 -8.51
N ASP A 115 -3.24 -9.44 -7.21
CA ASP A 115 -4.50 -9.15 -6.52
C ASP A 115 -4.79 -7.66 -6.45
N LYS A 116 -3.78 -6.85 -6.11
CA LYS A 116 -3.89 -5.38 -6.09
C LYS A 116 -4.25 -4.83 -7.47
N HIS A 117 -3.56 -5.33 -8.50
CA HIS A 117 -3.79 -4.94 -9.89
C HIS A 117 -5.20 -5.29 -10.35
N ASN A 118 -5.65 -6.51 -10.11
CA ASN A 118 -6.97 -7.00 -10.46
C ASN A 118 -8.08 -6.26 -9.70
N PHE A 119 -7.84 -5.93 -8.43
CA PHE A 119 -8.76 -5.14 -7.63
C PHE A 119 -8.99 -3.76 -8.26
N LEU A 120 -7.92 -3.01 -8.53
CA LEU A 120 -8.02 -1.69 -9.17
C LEU A 120 -8.64 -1.77 -10.57
N GLN A 121 -8.32 -2.80 -11.34
CA GLN A 121 -8.97 -3.03 -12.64
C GLN A 121 -10.49 -3.18 -12.53
N ARG A 122 -10.97 -3.93 -11.54
CA ARG A 122 -12.40 -4.12 -11.25
C ARG A 122 -13.04 -2.83 -10.72
N ALA A 123 -12.30 -2.03 -9.96
CA ALA A 123 -12.72 -0.71 -9.50
C ALA A 123 -12.77 0.36 -10.62
N GLY A 124 -12.48 0.00 -11.88
CA GLY A 124 -12.57 0.90 -13.03
C GLY A 124 -11.29 1.64 -13.36
N TYR A 125 -10.14 1.24 -12.79
CA TYR A 125 -8.84 1.87 -13.03
C TYR A 125 -7.99 1.06 -14.00
N ARG A 126 -7.10 1.75 -14.71
CA ARG A 126 -6.10 1.14 -15.60
C ARG A 126 -4.71 1.53 -15.14
N LEU A 127 -3.81 0.55 -15.07
CA LEU A 127 -2.38 0.81 -14.88
C LEU A 127 -1.83 1.53 -16.11
N ILE A 128 -1.26 2.71 -15.91
CA ILE A 128 -0.69 3.55 -16.97
C ILE A 128 0.85 3.54 -16.95
N ARG A 129 1.46 3.31 -15.78
CA ARG A 129 2.92 3.30 -15.65
C ARG A 129 3.36 2.51 -14.41
N ARG A 130 4.61 2.03 -14.43
CA ARG A 130 5.29 1.50 -13.23
C ARG A 130 6.68 2.11 -13.08
N THR A 131 6.95 2.70 -11.92
CA THR A 131 8.23 3.29 -11.54
C THR A 131 8.73 2.69 -10.22
N GLY A 132 9.86 1.98 -10.23
CA GLY A 132 10.35 1.32 -9.02
C GLY A 132 9.36 0.29 -8.48
N LEU A 133 8.90 0.48 -7.25
CA LEU A 133 7.86 -0.32 -6.60
C LEU A 133 6.45 0.28 -6.75
N ASN A 134 6.31 1.41 -7.46
CA ASN A 134 5.04 2.12 -7.55
C ASN A 134 4.31 1.86 -8.88
N GLY A 135 3.04 1.49 -8.79
CA GLY A 135 2.09 1.41 -9.89
C GLY A 135 1.26 2.69 -9.98
N TRP A 136 1.18 3.26 -11.18
CA TRP A 136 0.38 4.45 -11.47
C TRP A 136 -0.90 4.03 -12.16
N TYR A 137 -2.05 4.36 -11.57
CA TYR A 137 -3.37 4.01 -12.08
C TYR A 137 -4.20 5.26 -12.32
N ALA A 138 -4.95 5.28 -13.41
CA ALA A 138 -5.91 6.34 -13.74
C ALA A 138 -7.29 5.72 -14.06
N PRO A 139 -8.39 6.47 -13.91
CA PRO A 139 -9.71 6.00 -14.33
C PRO A 139 -9.68 5.53 -15.78
N ARG A 140 -10.26 4.37 -16.08
CA ARG A 140 -10.18 3.75 -17.41
C ARG A 140 -10.65 4.69 -18.52
N ALA A 141 -11.68 5.49 -18.24
CA ALA A 141 -12.23 6.48 -19.18
C ALA A 141 -11.30 7.67 -19.45
N ALA A 142 -10.46 8.05 -18.48
CA ALA A 142 -9.53 9.18 -18.59
C ALA A 142 -8.08 8.76 -18.85
N ALA A 143 -7.78 7.47 -18.78
CA ALA A 143 -6.42 6.97 -18.90
C ALA A 143 -5.90 7.18 -20.35
N PRO A 144 -4.66 7.67 -20.52
CA PRO A 144 -4.05 7.85 -21.84
C PRO A 144 -3.86 6.51 -22.53
N SER A 145 -4.06 6.46 -23.85
CA SER A 145 -3.78 5.27 -24.64
C SER A 145 -2.30 4.90 -24.51
N LEU A 146 -2.04 3.67 -24.08
CA LEU A 146 -0.69 3.14 -24.05
C LEU A 146 -0.28 2.71 -25.45
N ASP A 147 0.85 3.21 -25.91
CA ASP A 147 1.54 2.71 -27.09
C ASP A 147 2.01 1.25 -26.86
N TRP A 148 2.49 0.62 -27.93
CA TRP A 148 2.92 -0.78 -27.86
C TRP A 148 4.08 -0.97 -26.87
N GLN A 149 4.96 0.02 -26.74
CA GLN A 149 6.08 -0.02 -25.79
C GLN A 149 5.59 -0.01 -24.35
N GLY A 150 4.63 0.87 -24.01
CA GLY A 150 4.00 0.93 -22.70
C GLY A 150 3.27 -0.36 -22.34
N ARG A 151 2.52 -0.92 -23.30
CA ARG A 151 1.87 -2.24 -23.13
C ARG A 151 2.88 -3.35 -22.89
N TRP A 152 3.95 -3.40 -23.67
CA TRP A 152 5.03 -4.39 -23.51
C TRP A 152 5.76 -4.23 -22.18
N GLN A 153 6.06 -3.00 -21.75
CA GLN A 153 6.69 -2.74 -20.46
C GLN A 153 5.81 -3.22 -19.30
N ILE A 154 4.50 -2.96 -19.35
CA ILE A 154 3.56 -3.45 -18.34
C ILE A 154 3.52 -4.97 -18.37
N PHE A 155 3.34 -5.58 -19.56
CA PHE A 155 3.30 -7.03 -19.71
C PHE A 155 4.56 -7.69 -19.13
N ARG A 156 5.74 -7.21 -19.52
CA ARG A 156 7.01 -7.73 -19.04
C ARG A 156 7.17 -7.55 -17.53
N LYS A 157 6.80 -6.38 -16.99
CA LYS A 157 6.98 -6.07 -15.56
C LYS A 157 5.96 -6.77 -14.66
N TYR A 158 4.71 -6.97 -15.09
CA TYR A 158 3.65 -7.56 -14.27
C TYR A 158 3.46 -9.06 -14.50
N TYR A 159 3.69 -9.57 -15.71
CA TYR A 159 3.38 -10.95 -16.05
C TYR A 159 4.65 -11.78 -16.24
N LEU A 160 5.58 -11.36 -17.12
CA LEU A 160 6.80 -12.15 -17.36
C LEU A 160 7.75 -12.18 -16.15
N ALA A 161 7.86 -11.07 -15.42
CA ALA A 161 8.72 -10.98 -14.25
C ALA A 161 8.13 -11.63 -12.98
N LEU A 162 6.81 -11.90 -12.95
CA LEU A 162 6.12 -12.38 -11.77
C LEU A 162 6.62 -13.75 -11.27
N PRO A 163 6.77 -14.78 -12.12
CA PRO A 163 7.31 -16.08 -11.68
C PRO A 163 8.68 -15.95 -11.01
N PHE A 164 9.56 -15.11 -11.56
CA PHE A 164 10.89 -14.86 -11.01
C PHE A 164 10.83 -14.14 -9.66
N ARG A 165 9.90 -13.19 -9.48
CA ARG A 165 9.71 -12.50 -8.19
C ARG A 165 9.14 -13.43 -7.13
N ILE A 166 8.16 -14.25 -7.48
CA ILE A 166 7.59 -15.28 -6.60
C ILE A 166 8.70 -16.25 -6.16
N LEU A 167 9.51 -16.75 -7.10
CA LEU A 167 10.62 -17.65 -6.79
C LEU A 167 11.66 -16.97 -5.89
N ARG A 168 12.01 -15.71 -6.15
CA ARG A 168 12.96 -14.95 -5.34
C ARG A 168 12.46 -14.74 -3.93
N GLU A 169 11.18 -14.40 -3.77
CA GLU A 169 10.55 -14.26 -2.45
C GLU A 169 10.46 -15.60 -1.72
N PHE A 170 10.09 -16.68 -2.41
CA PHE A 170 10.11 -18.03 -1.85
C PHE A 170 11.50 -18.41 -1.33
N LYS A 171 12.55 -18.20 -2.14
CA LYS A 171 13.94 -18.42 -1.73
C LYS A 171 14.36 -17.55 -0.53
N ARG A 172 13.88 -16.30 -0.46
CA ARG A 172 14.11 -15.42 0.71
C ARG A 172 13.46 -16.01 1.96
N ARG A 173 12.16 -16.32 1.90
CA ARG A 173 11.40 -16.91 3.03
C ARG A 173 11.99 -18.24 3.52
N MET A 174 12.45 -19.09 2.60
CA MET A 174 13.12 -20.35 2.95
C MET A 174 14.42 -20.11 3.70
N ARG A 175 15.24 -19.16 3.25
CA ARG A 175 16.50 -18.80 3.92
C ARG A 175 16.27 -18.22 5.31
N ASP A 176 15.25 -17.37 5.45
CA ASP A 176 14.88 -16.79 6.73
C ASP A 176 14.36 -17.86 7.71
N ARG A 177 13.62 -18.87 7.23
CA ARG A 177 13.21 -20.04 8.05
C ARG A 177 14.38 -20.86 8.55
N ILE A 178 15.36 -21.16 7.69
CA ILE A 178 16.54 -21.96 8.05
C ILE A 178 17.38 -21.26 9.13
N ARG A 179 17.48 -19.93 9.09
CA ARG A 179 18.22 -19.14 10.10
C ARG A 179 17.51 -18.97 11.43
N LEU A 180 16.21 -19.22 11.51
CA LEU A 180 15.39 -19.10 12.72
C LEU A 180 15.12 -20.45 13.41
N GLY A 181 15.50 -21.57 12.76
CA GLY A 181 15.35 -22.93 13.28
C GLY A 181 16.67 -23.57 13.72
N GLY A 182 17.75 -22.78 13.84
CA GLY A 182 19.06 -23.19 14.34
C GLY A 182 19.51 -22.30 15.49
#